data_AF-A0A0G1IJ31-F1
#
_entry.id   AF-A0A0G1IJ31-F1
#
_cell.length_a   1.000
_cell.length_b   1.000
_cell.length_c   1.000
_cell.angle_alpha   90.00
_cell.angle_beta   90.00
_cell.angle_gamma   90.00
#
_symmetry.space_group_name_H-M   'P 1'
#
loop_
_entity.id
_entity.type
_entity.pdbx_description
1 polymer ?
#
loop_
_entity_poly.entity_id
_entity_poly.type
_entity_poly.pdbx_seq_one_letter_code
_entity_poly.pdbx_strand_id
1 'polypeptide(L)'
;MYNGDIGVDFDSADNMIATDIIAHHNLGSCGVYLGAITPPAVGNTFTRITTYSNTNQGFCLGGSDNTIIQDSMIYNNGNIGMWVGAYAQNDVDGLTFRRNRVYGNKYGVMVQGATTENVALTYNLIYSNTEEGIYFKLASPSDIAYNNVLYANGKGLRVDDASTIANVRNNIFLDNATEIYVDADVNLALTVNYNDYYHTAGGTPFFWKGTSYNFVDWKTNSSQDANSINSDPLFTNAAGNDFTLQSSSPAINAGVDLGATYDDAIMPGSSWPSSVTTADQDLRGSGWEIGAYVYPVPQAPTIGTPSALSPSSIRW
;
A
#
# COMPACT_ATOMS: atom_id res chain seq x y z
N MET A 1 -31.15 -8.77 1.41
CA MET A 1 -31.09 -9.66 2.60
C MET A 1 -29.98 -9.13 3.46
N TYR A 2 -30.26 -8.79 4.72
CA TYR A 2 -29.29 -8.24 5.67
C TYR A 2 -28.61 -9.42 6.38
N ASN A 3 -27.27 -9.54 6.28
CA ASN A 3 -26.50 -10.57 6.97
C ASN A 3 -26.08 -10.07 8.37
N GLY A 4 -26.23 -10.95 9.36
CA GLY A 4 -26.35 -10.60 10.77
C GLY A 4 -25.09 -10.25 11.54
N ASP A 5 -23.87 -10.50 11.03
CA ASP A 5 -22.63 -10.12 11.75
C ASP A 5 -21.42 -9.97 10.80
N ILE A 6 -21.26 -10.86 9.83
CA ILE A 6 -20.20 -10.80 8.81
C ILE A 6 -20.86 -11.02 7.44
N GLY A 7 -20.41 -10.31 6.41
CA GLY A 7 -20.92 -10.48 5.05
C GLY A 7 -20.52 -11.83 4.45
N VAL A 8 -19.21 -12.07 4.35
CA VAL A 8 -18.60 -13.34 3.92
C VAL A 8 -17.51 -13.73 4.91
N ASP A 9 -17.60 -14.95 5.41
CA ASP A 9 -16.73 -15.49 6.46
C ASP A 9 -15.91 -16.66 5.91
N PHE A 10 -14.58 -16.55 6.03
CA PHE A 10 -13.60 -17.56 5.62
C PHE A 10 -12.80 -18.11 6.82
N ASP A 11 -13.36 -18.06 8.02
CA ASP A 11 -12.72 -18.52 9.26
C ASP A 11 -11.99 -19.86 9.09
N SER A 12 -10.72 -19.86 9.50
CA SER A 12 -9.79 -21.00 9.51
C SER A 12 -9.56 -21.67 8.15
N ALA A 13 -9.72 -20.93 7.05
CA ALA A 13 -9.41 -21.43 5.71
C ALA A 13 -7.90 -21.41 5.41
N ASP A 14 -7.40 -22.46 4.75
CA ASP A 14 -6.01 -22.57 4.28
C ASP A 14 -5.95 -22.74 2.76
N ASN A 15 -4.91 -22.17 2.14
CA ASN A 15 -4.60 -22.29 0.71
C ASN A 15 -5.78 -21.93 -0.20
N MET A 16 -6.66 -21.04 0.25
CA MET A 16 -7.84 -20.63 -0.48
C MET A 16 -7.48 -19.61 -1.55
N ILE A 17 -8.15 -19.71 -2.70
CA ILE A 17 -8.18 -18.65 -3.71
C ILE A 17 -9.61 -18.12 -3.79
N ALA A 18 -9.81 -16.88 -3.34
CA ALA A 18 -11.08 -16.17 -3.42
C ALA A 18 -10.98 -15.06 -4.46
N THR A 19 -11.86 -15.09 -5.46
CA THR A 19 -11.88 -14.08 -6.52
C THR A 19 -13.27 -13.50 -6.73
N ASP A 20 -13.33 -12.22 -7.07
CA ASP A 20 -14.56 -11.54 -7.49
C ASP A 20 -15.68 -11.57 -6.42
N ILE A 21 -15.29 -11.58 -5.14
CA ILE A 21 -16.22 -11.51 -4.02
C ILE A 21 -16.66 -10.06 -3.81
N ILE A 22 -17.96 -9.86 -3.63
CA ILE A 22 -18.55 -8.56 -3.33
C ILE A 22 -19.28 -8.65 -1.99
N ALA A 23 -18.88 -7.84 -1.01
CA ALA A 23 -19.52 -7.75 0.29
C ALA A 23 -19.88 -6.30 0.63
N HIS A 24 -21.18 -6.00 0.70
CA HIS A 24 -21.65 -4.65 0.90
C HIS A 24 -22.91 -4.57 1.76
N HIS A 25 -23.15 -3.39 2.36
CA HIS A 25 -24.36 -3.12 3.15
C HIS A 25 -24.59 -4.11 4.31
N ASN A 26 -23.50 -4.66 4.86
CA ASN A 26 -23.55 -5.51 6.05
C ASN A 26 -23.60 -4.63 7.31
N LEU A 27 -24.44 -5.03 8.27
CA LEU A 27 -24.65 -4.29 9.52
C LEU A 27 -23.67 -4.67 10.64
N GLY A 28 -23.05 -5.84 10.51
CA GLY A 28 -22.13 -6.35 11.53
C GLY A 28 -20.71 -5.82 11.40
N SER A 29 -19.74 -6.55 11.95
CA SER A 29 -18.36 -6.09 12.07
C SER A 29 -17.68 -5.96 10.71
N CYS A 30 -17.70 -7.00 9.88
CA CYS A 30 -16.85 -7.07 8.69
C CYS A 30 -17.66 -7.38 7.42
N GLY A 31 -17.32 -6.73 6.31
CA GLY A 31 -17.79 -7.15 4.99
C GLY A 31 -17.25 -8.53 4.62
N VAL A 32 -15.93 -8.66 4.67
CA VAL A 32 -15.21 -9.94 4.53
C VAL A 32 -14.37 -10.19 5.78
N TYR A 33 -14.36 -11.41 6.27
CA TYR A 33 -13.52 -11.84 7.38
C TYR A 33 -12.67 -13.06 6.99
N LEU A 34 -11.38 -12.98 7.30
CA LEU A 34 -10.49 -14.12 7.42
C LEU A 34 -9.85 -14.05 8.81
N GLY A 35 -9.97 -15.15 9.55
CA GLY A 35 -9.55 -15.28 10.94
C GLY A 35 -9.10 -16.70 11.23
N ALA A 36 -8.16 -16.90 12.17
CA ALA A 36 -8.01 -18.17 12.88
C ALA A 36 -7.27 -17.93 14.21
N ILE A 37 -7.55 -18.70 15.26
CA ILE A 37 -6.88 -18.49 16.56
C ILE A 37 -5.64 -19.38 16.68
N THR A 38 -5.78 -20.70 16.51
CA THR A 38 -4.64 -21.62 16.55
C THR A 38 -4.99 -22.96 15.87
N PRO A 39 -4.27 -23.39 14.82
CA PRO A 39 -3.22 -22.64 14.11
C PRO A 39 -3.77 -21.44 13.31
N PRO A 40 -2.92 -20.45 12.93
CA PRO A 40 -3.28 -19.41 11.97
C PRO A 40 -3.71 -20.00 10.61
N ALA A 41 -4.54 -19.27 9.88
CA ALA A 41 -4.94 -19.57 8.51
C ALA A 41 -3.80 -19.26 7.53
N VAL A 42 -3.40 -20.20 6.66
CA VAL A 42 -2.16 -20.08 5.90
C VAL A 42 -2.39 -20.03 4.38
N GLY A 43 -1.69 -19.13 3.69
CA GLY A 43 -1.49 -19.19 2.24
C GLY A 43 -2.72 -18.78 1.42
N ASN A 44 -3.55 -17.91 1.96
CA ASN A 44 -4.79 -17.49 1.30
C ASN A 44 -4.54 -16.35 0.30
N THR A 45 -5.19 -16.41 -0.86
CA THR A 45 -5.11 -15.37 -1.89
C THR A 45 -6.50 -14.80 -2.17
N PHE A 46 -6.63 -13.49 -2.01
CA PHE A 46 -7.81 -12.71 -2.33
C PHE A 46 -7.48 -11.81 -3.51
N THR A 47 -8.28 -11.89 -4.57
CA THR A 47 -8.07 -11.08 -5.76
C THR A 47 -9.39 -10.51 -6.24
N ARG A 48 -9.43 -9.22 -6.59
CA ARG A 48 -10.67 -8.56 -7.05
C ARG A 48 -11.81 -8.60 -6.04
N ILE A 49 -11.48 -8.47 -4.75
CA ILE A 49 -12.49 -8.35 -3.71
C ILE A 49 -13.03 -6.92 -3.71
N THR A 50 -14.35 -6.79 -3.59
CA THR A 50 -15.01 -5.50 -3.52
C THR A 50 -15.81 -5.38 -2.23
N THR A 51 -15.40 -4.47 -1.33
CA THR A 51 -16.12 -4.23 -0.07
C THR A 51 -16.54 -2.77 0.04
N TYR A 52 -17.83 -2.52 0.27
CA TYR A 52 -18.34 -1.15 0.38
C TYR A 52 -19.64 -0.98 1.13
N SER A 53 -19.87 0.22 1.67
CA SER A 53 -21.10 0.57 2.39
C SER A 53 -21.44 -0.40 3.53
N ASN A 54 -20.45 -1.11 4.06
CA ASN A 54 -20.61 -1.86 5.31
C ASN A 54 -20.64 -0.88 6.47
N THR A 55 -21.45 -1.16 7.50
CA THR A 55 -21.60 -0.26 8.65
C THR A 55 -20.30 -0.05 9.40
N ASN A 56 -19.40 -1.04 9.40
CA ASN A 56 -18.13 -0.97 10.11
C ASN A 56 -16.95 -1.25 9.17
N GLN A 57 -16.33 -2.44 9.21
CA GLN A 57 -15.13 -2.74 8.43
C GLN A 57 -15.42 -3.31 7.04
N GLY A 58 -14.56 -3.02 6.07
CA GLY A 58 -14.59 -3.60 4.73
C GLY A 58 -14.07 -5.03 4.73
N PHE A 59 -12.79 -5.21 5.05
CA PHE A 59 -12.10 -6.49 5.16
C PHE A 59 -11.39 -6.56 6.51
N CYS A 60 -11.71 -7.57 7.31
CA CYS A 60 -11.02 -7.92 8.54
C CYS A 60 -10.11 -9.13 8.32
N LEU A 61 -8.82 -8.98 8.63
CA LEU A 61 -7.83 -10.05 8.58
C LEU A 61 -7.20 -10.19 9.96
N GLY A 62 -7.35 -11.34 10.56
CA GLY A 62 -6.63 -11.73 11.76
C GLY A 62 -6.13 -13.17 11.64
N GLY A 63 -5.08 -13.51 12.37
CA GLY A 63 -4.72 -14.90 12.62
C GLY A 63 -4.40 -15.64 11.33
N SER A 64 -3.58 -15.03 10.49
CA SER A 64 -3.32 -15.54 9.16
C SER A 64 -1.88 -15.30 8.74
N ASP A 65 -1.29 -16.33 8.14
CA ASP A 65 0.07 -16.31 7.64
C ASP A 65 0.09 -16.36 6.10
N ASN A 66 1.01 -15.62 5.49
CA ASN A 66 1.29 -15.65 4.05
C ASN A 66 0.05 -15.35 3.19
N THR A 67 -0.76 -14.38 3.61
CA THR A 67 -1.97 -13.97 2.88
C THR A 67 -1.64 -12.91 1.84
N ILE A 68 -2.19 -13.06 0.63
CA ILE A 68 -2.09 -12.08 -0.45
C ILE A 68 -3.46 -11.47 -0.69
N ILE A 69 -3.55 -10.15 -0.69
CA ILE A 69 -4.76 -9.41 -1.08
C ILE A 69 -4.36 -8.42 -2.17
N GLN A 70 -4.89 -8.62 -3.38
CA GLN A 70 -4.51 -7.82 -4.52
C GLN A 70 -5.66 -7.43 -5.46
N ASP A 71 -5.43 -6.38 -6.24
CA ASP A 71 -6.29 -5.93 -7.34
C ASP A 71 -7.75 -5.68 -6.86
N SER A 72 -7.91 -5.29 -5.60
CA SER A 72 -9.20 -5.19 -4.89
C SER A 72 -9.65 -3.74 -4.70
N MET A 73 -10.94 -3.55 -4.43
CA MET A 73 -11.57 -2.25 -4.16
C MET A 73 -12.24 -2.26 -2.79
N ILE A 74 -11.77 -1.42 -1.88
CA ILE A 74 -12.23 -1.37 -0.49
C ILE A 74 -12.62 0.07 -0.16
N TYR A 75 -13.92 0.37 -0.18
CA TYR A 75 -14.34 1.77 -0.17
C TYR A 75 -15.66 2.09 0.53
N ASN A 76 -15.80 3.31 1.02
CA ASN A 76 -17.04 3.80 1.64
C ASN A 76 -17.60 2.88 2.73
N ASN A 77 -16.73 2.22 3.50
CA ASN A 77 -17.13 1.48 4.70
C ASN A 77 -17.17 2.46 5.88
N GLY A 78 -18.08 2.24 6.83
CA GLY A 78 -18.35 3.20 7.90
C GLY A 78 -17.18 3.44 8.86
N ASN A 79 -16.18 2.56 8.85
CA ASN A 79 -15.00 2.68 9.71
C ASN A 79 -13.70 2.33 8.97
N ILE A 80 -13.18 1.10 9.11
CA ILE A 80 -11.88 0.70 8.55
C ILE A 80 -12.09 0.02 7.20
N GLY A 81 -11.35 0.41 6.17
CA GLY A 81 -11.32 -0.31 4.89
C GLY A 81 -10.74 -1.70 5.07
N MET A 82 -9.43 -1.78 5.32
CA MET A 82 -8.68 -3.01 5.59
C MET A 82 -8.17 -3.00 7.03
N TRP A 83 -8.58 -3.97 7.84
CA TRP A 83 -8.15 -4.13 9.22
C TRP A 83 -7.27 -5.37 9.36
N VAL A 84 -5.98 -5.18 9.60
CA VAL A 84 -4.97 -6.23 9.79
C VAL A 84 -4.68 -6.39 11.29
N GLY A 85 -4.58 -7.64 11.75
CA GLY A 85 -4.55 -7.99 13.18
C GLY A 85 -5.90 -7.71 13.84
N ALA A 86 -6.99 -7.99 13.11
CA ALA A 86 -8.34 -7.84 13.61
C ALA A 86 -8.58 -8.80 14.78
N TYR A 87 -9.12 -8.27 15.89
CA TYR A 87 -9.36 -8.96 17.16
C TYR A 87 -8.05 -9.40 17.87
N ALA A 88 -7.82 -8.85 19.06
CA ALA A 88 -6.61 -9.14 19.85
C ALA A 88 -6.48 -10.66 20.11
N GLN A 89 -5.31 -11.23 19.75
CA GLN A 89 -4.93 -12.67 19.69
C GLN A 89 -4.93 -13.31 18.31
N ASN A 90 -5.36 -12.60 17.27
CA ASN A 90 -5.33 -13.08 15.88
C ASN A 90 -4.32 -12.24 15.08
N ASP A 91 -3.03 -12.36 15.40
CA ASP A 91 -1.97 -11.63 14.71
C ASP A 91 -1.70 -12.19 13.31
N VAL A 92 -1.11 -11.37 12.43
CA VAL A 92 -0.89 -11.67 11.00
C VAL A 92 0.60 -11.67 10.69
N ASP A 93 1.10 -12.71 10.02
CA ASP A 93 2.49 -12.79 9.55
C ASP A 93 2.54 -12.91 8.01
N GLY A 94 3.25 -12.00 7.33
CA GLY A 94 3.51 -12.14 5.90
C GLY A 94 2.32 -11.75 5.01
N LEU A 95 1.61 -10.68 5.35
CA LEU A 95 0.59 -10.10 4.47
C LEU A 95 1.24 -9.37 3.29
N THR A 96 0.84 -9.72 2.06
CA THR A 96 1.06 -8.86 0.88
C THR A 96 -0.24 -8.19 0.47
N PHE A 97 -0.37 -6.90 0.75
CA PHE A 97 -1.51 -6.08 0.32
C PHE A 97 -1.07 -5.16 -0.83
N ARG A 98 -1.36 -5.56 -2.07
CA ARG A 98 -0.80 -4.89 -3.25
C ARG A 98 -1.78 -4.50 -4.33
N ARG A 99 -1.55 -3.35 -4.98
CA ARG A 99 -2.35 -2.87 -6.10
C ARG A 99 -3.84 -2.80 -5.78
N ASN A 100 -4.20 -2.33 -4.59
CA ASN A 100 -5.59 -2.16 -4.18
C ASN A 100 -5.99 -0.68 -4.25
N ARG A 101 -7.29 -0.42 -4.45
CA ARG A 101 -7.90 0.90 -4.29
C ARG A 101 -8.64 0.97 -2.96
N VAL A 102 -8.22 1.87 -2.07
CA VAL A 102 -8.78 2.00 -0.71
C VAL A 102 -9.21 3.45 -0.46
N TYR A 103 -10.51 3.73 -0.43
CA TYR A 103 -10.98 5.11 -0.38
C TYR A 103 -12.33 5.37 0.30
N GLY A 104 -12.54 6.59 0.80
CA GLY A 104 -13.82 6.98 1.39
C GLY A 104 -14.18 6.25 2.68
N ASN A 105 -13.23 5.56 3.31
CA ASN A 105 -13.40 4.96 4.63
C ASN A 105 -13.00 5.98 5.70
N LYS A 106 -13.23 5.68 6.98
CA LYS A 106 -12.66 6.49 8.07
C LYS A 106 -11.15 6.27 8.17
N TYR A 107 -10.74 5.01 8.26
CA TYR A 107 -9.36 4.55 8.17
C TYR A 107 -9.21 3.72 6.89
N GLY A 108 -8.22 3.98 6.05
CA GLY A 108 -7.98 3.22 4.83
C GLY A 108 -7.48 1.80 5.16
N VAL A 109 -6.22 1.70 5.55
CA VAL A 109 -5.57 0.46 6.01
C VAL A 109 -5.09 0.67 7.43
N MET A 110 -5.59 -0.12 8.37
CA MET A 110 -5.11 -0.16 9.75
C MET A 110 -4.39 -1.48 9.99
N VAL A 111 -3.12 -1.38 10.36
CA VAL A 111 -2.29 -2.51 10.80
C VAL A 111 -2.09 -2.40 12.29
N GLN A 112 -2.49 -3.44 13.02
CA GLN A 112 -2.35 -3.50 14.47
C GLN A 112 -2.00 -4.90 14.96
N GLY A 113 -1.57 -5.01 16.21
CA GLY A 113 -1.28 -6.29 16.86
C GLY A 113 0.20 -6.42 17.19
N ALA A 114 0.52 -6.75 18.45
CA ALA A 114 1.89 -6.70 18.95
C ALA A 114 2.83 -7.75 18.33
N THR A 115 2.25 -8.78 17.67
CA THR A 115 3.02 -9.78 16.92
C THR A 115 2.57 -9.86 15.47
N THR A 116 1.88 -8.84 14.97
CA THR A 116 1.62 -8.69 13.54
C THR A 116 2.89 -8.17 12.87
N GLU A 117 3.41 -8.91 11.91
CA GLU A 117 4.71 -8.64 11.30
C GLU A 117 4.77 -9.03 9.82
N ASN A 118 5.81 -8.56 9.13
CA ASN A 118 6.05 -8.82 7.72
C ASN A 118 4.87 -8.37 6.82
N VAL A 119 4.24 -7.25 7.16
CA VAL A 119 3.15 -6.65 6.38
C VAL A 119 3.70 -5.78 5.26
N ALA A 120 3.45 -6.16 4.01
CA ALA A 120 3.84 -5.42 2.83
C ALA A 120 2.66 -4.68 2.17
N LEU A 121 2.64 -3.34 2.30
CA LEU A 121 1.68 -2.47 1.62
C LEU A 121 2.35 -1.88 0.37
N THR A 122 2.04 -2.41 -0.81
CA THR A 122 2.75 -2.03 -2.05
C THR A 122 1.82 -1.61 -3.20
N TYR A 123 2.18 -0.58 -3.97
CA TYR A 123 1.41 -0.19 -5.17
C TYR A 123 -0.06 0.15 -4.91
N ASN A 124 -0.46 0.49 -3.68
CA ASN A 124 -1.85 0.79 -3.38
C ASN A 124 -2.18 2.26 -3.69
N LEU A 125 -3.43 2.49 -4.08
CA LEU A 125 -4.00 3.81 -4.25
C LEU A 125 -4.94 4.05 -3.07
N ILE A 126 -4.49 4.85 -2.12
CA ILE A 126 -5.17 5.07 -0.84
C ILE A 126 -5.55 6.54 -0.72
N TYR A 127 -6.84 6.84 -0.86
CA TYR A 127 -7.26 8.23 -1.02
C TYR A 127 -8.60 8.57 -0.39
N SER A 128 -8.79 9.84 -0.04
CA SER A 128 -10.07 10.34 0.48
C SER A 128 -10.60 9.58 1.70
N ASN A 129 -9.73 8.99 2.53
CA ASN A 129 -10.13 8.42 3.81
C ASN A 129 -10.13 9.52 4.88
N THR A 130 -11.18 9.60 5.69
CA THR A 130 -11.46 10.83 6.45
C THR A 130 -10.52 11.05 7.64
N GLU A 131 -9.86 10.02 8.17
CA GLU A 131 -8.87 10.16 9.24
C GLU A 131 -7.46 9.70 8.82
N GLU A 132 -7.24 8.45 8.42
CA GLU A 132 -5.90 7.95 8.05
C GLU A 132 -5.97 7.16 6.75
N GLY A 133 -4.98 7.35 5.88
CA GLY A 133 -4.74 6.49 4.71
C GLY A 133 -4.15 5.16 5.16
N ILE A 134 -2.93 5.19 5.68
CA ILE A 134 -2.28 4.06 6.35
C ILE A 134 -2.08 4.40 7.82
N TYR A 135 -2.55 3.52 8.70
CA TYR A 135 -2.33 3.61 10.13
C TYR A 135 -1.65 2.34 10.63
N PHE A 136 -0.38 2.47 10.99
CA PHE A 136 0.34 1.45 11.72
C PHE A 136 0.34 1.75 13.23
N LYS A 137 -0.19 0.81 13.99
CA LYS A 137 -0.39 0.87 15.43
C LYS A 137 0.26 -0.35 16.06
N LEU A 138 1.31 -0.21 16.87
CA LEU A 138 2.15 -1.33 17.34
C LEU A 138 2.90 -2.07 16.22
N ALA A 139 3.30 -1.37 15.16
CA ALA A 139 3.87 -2.05 13.99
C ALA A 139 5.33 -2.50 14.19
N SER A 140 5.69 -3.52 13.43
CA SER A 140 6.94 -4.28 13.52
C SER A 140 8.04 -3.68 12.64
N PRO A 141 9.35 -3.84 12.94
CA PRO A 141 10.45 -3.38 12.09
C PRO A 141 10.51 -4.01 10.69
N SER A 142 9.73 -5.07 10.45
CA SER A 142 9.65 -5.77 9.17
C SER A 142 8.51 -5.31 8.26
N ASP A 143 7.58 -4.49 8.75
CA ASP A 143 6.49 -3.96 7.93
C ASP A 143 7.00 -2.97 6.87
N ILE A 144 6.34 -2.82 5.74
CA ILE A 144 6.79 -1.89 4.70
C ILE A 144 5.62 -1.17 4.04
N ALA A 145 5.87 0.06 3.61
CA ALA A 145 5.00 0.79 2.70
C ALA A 145 5.82 1.29 1.52
N TYR A 146 5.70 0.62 0.37
CA TYR A 146 6.44 0.95 -0.84
C TYR A 146 5.55 1.33 -2.01
N ASN A 147 5.95 2.33 -2.79
CA ASN A 147 5.31 2.63 -4.06
C ASN A 147 3.79 2.86 -3.97
N ASN A 148 3.29 3.39 -2.86
CA ASN A 148 1.86 3.73 -2.73
C ASN A 148 1.60 5.19 -3.16
N VAL A 149 0.37 5.48 -3.54
CA VAL A 149 -0.15 6.85 -3.67
C VAL A 149 -1.12 7.10 -2.52
N LEU A 150 -0.80 8.09 -1.69
CA LEU A 150 -1.62 8.52 -0.56
C LEU A 150 -2.14 9.93 -0.83
N TYR A 151 -3.42 10.07 -1.16
CA TYR A 151 -3.99 11.33 -1.63
C TYR A 151 -5.21 11.78 -0.82
N ALA A 152 -5.22 13.04 -0.36
CA ALA A 152 -6.41 13.66 0.24
C ALA A 152 -7.02 12.88 1.42
N ASN A 153 -6.19 12.22 2.22
CA ASN A 153 -6.61 11.60 3.48
C ASN A 153 -6.47 12.59 4.66
N GLY A 154 -7.08 12.30 5.80
CA GLY A 154 -6.85 13.08 7.02
C GLY A 154 -5.37 13.05 7.44
N LYS A 155 -4.73 11.88 7.36
CA LYS A 155 -3.29 11.70 7.44
C LYS A 155 -2.88 10.72 6.35
N GLY A 156 -1.81 10.97 5.62
CA GLY A 156 -1.29 10.00 4.66
C GLY A 156 -0.85 8.74 5.40
N LEU A 157 0.15 8.91 6.27
CA LEU A 157 0.68 7.86 7.14
C LEU A 157 0.61 8.28 8.60
N ARG A 158 0.11 7.40 9.47
CA ARG A 158 0.20 7.50 10.93
C ARG A 158 0.99 6.33 11.51
N VAL A 159 1.90 6.66 12.42
CA VAL A 159 2.72 5.73 13.20
C VAL A 159 2.54 6.03 14.69
N ASP A 160 2.07 5.05 15.47
CA ASP A 160 1.63 5.24 16.86
C ASP A 160 1.84 3.98 17.74
N ASP A 161 1.60 4.11 19.05
CA ASP A 161 1.61 3.06 20.08
C ASP A 161 2.91 2.25 20.10
N ALA A 162 4.01 2.90 20.45
CA ALA A 162 5.34 2.27 20.55
C ALA A 162 5.79 1.47 19.31
N SER A 163 5.22 1.79 18.13
CA SER A 163 5.58 1.20 16.85
C SER A 163 7.10 1.26 16.62
N THR A 164 7.60 0.26 15.89
CA THR A 164 9.00 0.14 15.48
C THR A 164 9.17 0.06 13.96
N ILE A 165 8.16 0.51 13.20
CA ILE A 165 8.13 0.57 11.72
C ILE A 165 9.46 1.09 11.17
N ALA A 166 10.15 0.58 10.15
CA ALA A 166 9.83 -0.30 9.01
C ALA A 166 9.51 0.42 7.68
N ASN A 167 10.60 0.86 7.08
CA ASN A 167 10.80 1.32 5.70
C ASN A 167 9.56 1.83 4.92
N VAL A 168 9.50 3.16 4.79
CA VAL A 168 8.54 3.87 3.95
C VAL A 168 9.29 4.53 2.81
N ARG A 169 9.17 3.98 1.59
CA ARG A 169 9.95 4.41 0.42
C ARG A 169 9.14 4.46 -0.86
N ASN A 170 9.57 5.30 -1.81
CA ASN A 170 8.97 5.45 -3.13
C ASN A 170 7.46 5.76 -3.09
N ASN A 171 6.91 6.30 -2.00
CA ASN A 171 5.49 6.68 -1.97
C ASN A 171 5.30 8.12 -2.44
N ILE A 172 4.14 8.41 -3.02
CA ILE A 172 3.67 9.78 -3.25
C ILE A 172 2.66 10.13 -2.16
N PHE A 173 2.93 11.21 -1.42
CA PHE A 173 2.06 11.82 -0.44
C PHE A 173 1.56 13.17 -0.99
N LEU A 174 0.27 13.25 -1.28
CA LEU A 174 -0.34 14.40 -1.94
C LEU A 174 -1.55 14.92 -1.16
N ASP A 175 -1.49 16.18 -0.74
CA ASP A 175 -2.62 16.92 -0.14
C ASP A 175 -3.35 16.17 0.99
N ASN A 176 -2.64 15.37 1.79
CA ASN A 176 -3.21 14.82 3.01
C ASN A 176 -3.21 15.94 4.07
N ALA A 177 -4.21 16.01 4.98
CA ALA A 177 -4.22 17.09 5.98
C ALA A 177 -2.99 17.04 6.91
N THR A 178 -2.36 15.88 7.04
CA THR A 178 -0.98 15.70 7.49
C THR A 178 -0.34 14.63 6.60
N GLU A 179 0.80 14.88 5.98
CA GLU A 179 1.43 13.87 5.10
C GLU A 179 1.92 12.67 5.92
N ILE A 180 2.68 12.95 6.99
CA ILE A 180 3.19 11.95 7.92
C ILE A 180 2.98 12.42 9.35
N TYR A 181 2.44 11.53 10.17
CA TYR A 181 2.25 11.70 11.60
C TYR A 181 2.98 10.60 12.38
N VAL A 182 3.93 11.00 13.21
CA VAL A 182 4.65 10.10 14.12
C VAL A 182 4.45 10.55 15.55
N ASP A 183 3.84 9.68 16.35
CA ASP A 183 3.57 9.94 17.77
C ASP A 183 4.87 10.03 18.60
N ALA A 184 4.77 10.65 19.78
CA ALA A 184 5.90 10.90 20.67
C ALA A 184 6.51 9.61 21.26
N ASP A 185 5.69 8.59 21.47
CA ASP A 185 6.05 7.32 22.10
C ASP A 185 6.71 6.30 21.15
N VAL A 186 6.78 6.61 19.85
CA VAL A 186 7.38 5.75 18.82
C VAL A 186 8.88 5.54 19.06
N ASN A 187 9.29 4.27 19.13
CA ASN A 187 10.68 3.85 19.29
C ASN A 187 11.41 3.88 17.94
N LEU A 188 12.61 4.46 17.91
CA LEU A 188 13.30 4.85 16.67
C LEU A 188 13.92 3.66 15.93
N ALA A 189 13.12 2.98 15.10
CA ALA A 189 13.56 2.17 13.95
C ALA A 189 12.97 2.67 12.61
N LEU A 190 12.31 3.85 12.63
CA LEU A 190 11.71 4.47 11.46
C LEU A 190 12.75 4.88 10.43
N THR A 191 12.53 4.38 9.20
CA THR A 191 13.26 4.79 8.00
C THR A 191 12.27 5.25 6.95
N VAL A 192 12.16 6.56 6.75
CA VAL A 192 11.37 7.19 5.69
C VAL A 192 12.35 7.83 4.71
N ASN A 193 12.34 7.44 3.44
CA ASN A 193 13.25 8.00 2.44
C ASN A 193 12.79 7.73 1.00
N TYR A 194 13.27 8.51 0.02
CA TYR A 194 12.91 8.37 -1.39
C TYR A 194 11.40 8.48 -1.67
N ASN A 195 10.68 9.27 -0.88
CA ASN A 195 9.28 9.58 -1.13
C ASN A 195 9.16 10.91 -1.88
N ASP A 196 7.99 11.17 -2.46
CA ASP A 196 7.60 12.49 -2.97
C ASP A 196 6.47 13.05 -2.12
N TYR A 197 6.58 14.32 -1.77
CA TYR A 197 5.59 15.04 -0.98
C TYR A 197 5.13 16.27 -1.74
N TYR A 198 3.84 16.45 -1.88
CA TYR A 198 3.30 17.70 -2.40
C TYR A 198 2.07 18.11 -1.60
N HIS A 199 2.17 19.25 -0.94
CA HIS A 199 1.08 19.79 -0.14
C HIS A 199 0.75 21.19 -0.66
N THR A 200 -0.27 21.27 -1.50
CA THR A 200 -0.64 22.48 -2.25
C THR A 200 -0.94 23.65 -1.33
N ALA A 201 -1.50 23.39 -0.14
CA ALA A 201 -1.78 24.43 0.85
C ALA A 201 -0.53 24.97 1.58
N GLY A 202 0.63 24.35 1.39
CA GLY A 202 1.87 24.64 2.13
C GLY A 202 1.76 24.36 3.65
N GLY A 203 2.52 25.11 4.46
CA GLY A 203 2.46 25.00 5.92
C GLY A 203 3.34 23.88 6.48
N THR A 204 2.86 23.22 7.54
CA THR A 204 3.64 22.26 8.32
C THR A 204 2.97 20.88 8.40
N PRO A 205 2.87 20.16 7.27
CA PRO A 205 2.08 18.93 7.20
C PRO A 205 2.82 17.69 7.72
N PHE A 206 3.99 17.85 8.36
CA PHE A 206 4.76 16.76 8.94
C PHE A 206 4.72 16.86 10.46
N PHE A 207 4.11 15.89 11.13
CA PHE A 207 4.05 15.85 12.58
C PHE A 207 5.08 14.85 13.12
N TRP A 208 6.00 15.34 13.93
CA TRP A 208 7.07 14.56 14.54
C TRP A 208 7.08 14.79 16.05
N LYS A 209 6.72 13.74 16.80
CA LYS A 209 6.90 13.67 18.26
C LYS A 209 6.37 14.90 19.01
N GLY A 210 5.15 15.33 18.68
CA GLY A 210 4.50 16.48 19.32
C GLY A 210 4.64 17.81 18.60
N THR A 211 5.44 17.90 17.52
CA THR A 211 5.68 19.16 16.79
C THR A 211 5.41 19.02 15.30
N SER A 212 4.74 20.02 14.72
CA SER A 212 4.54 20.12 13.27
C SER A 212 5.66 20.89 12.59
N TYR A 213 6.12 20.40 11.44
CA TYR A 213 7.22 20.95 10.66
C TYR A 213 6.85 21.10 9.19
N ASN A 214 7.47 22.06 8.51
CA ASN A 214 7.57 22.03 7.06
C ASN A 214 8.57 20.94 6.64
N PHE A 215 8.72 20.66 5.33
CA PHE A 215 9.59 19.58 4.87
C PHE A 215 11.08 19.77 5.22
N VAL A 216 11.60 21.00 5.17
CA VAL A 216 13.02 21.29 5.48
C VAL A 216 13.32 21.01 6.95
N ASP A 217 12.45 21.51 7.83
CA ASP A 217 12.59 21.31 9.27
C ASP A 217 12.30 19.85 9.66
N TRP A 218 11.37 19.18 8.98
CA TRP A 218 11.12 17.75 9.15
C TRP A 218 12.38 16.93 8.92
N LYS A 219 13.08 17.12 7.79
CA LYS A 219 14.32 16.38 7.48
C LYS A 219 15.38 16.60 8.56
N THR A 220 15.50 17.83 9.05
CA THR A 220 16.49 18.20 10.07
C THR A 220 16.15 17.60 11.43
N ASN A 221 14.89 17.67 11.87
CA ASN A 221 14.48 17.28 13.23
C ASN A 221 14.19 15.77 13.35
N SER A 222 13.76 15.12 12.28
CA SER A 222 13.51 13.67 12.25
C SER A 222 14.73 12.85 11.80
N SER A 223 15.69 13.49 11.13
CA SER A 223 16.79 12.80 10.42
C SER A 223 16.30 11.80 9.35
N GLN A 224 15.10 12.01 8.82
CA GLN A 224 14.50 11.21 7.76
C GLN A 224 14.54 11.93 6.40
N ASP A 225 14.11 11.23 5.35
CA ASP A 225 13.81 11.78 4.03
C ASP A 225 14.99 12.50 3.35
N ALA A 226 16.22 12.03 3.60
CA ALA A 226 17.44 12.62 3.06
C ALA A 226 17.46 12.71 1.52
N ASN A 227 16.83 11.74 0.84
CA ASN A 227 16.74 11.63 -0.62
C ASN A 227 15.31 11.81 -1.15
N SER A 228 14.36 12.20 -0.29
CA SER A 228 13.00 12.46 -0.72
C SER A 228 12.88 13.81 -1.40
N ILE A 229 11.95 13.89 -2.33
CA ILE A 229 11.63 15.10 -3.08
C ILE A 229 10.36 15.75 -2.51
N ASN A 230 10.21 17.04 -2.75
CA ASN A 230 9.00 17.79 -2.42
C ASN A 230 8.61 18.61 -3.64
N SER A 231 7.85 18.00 -4.53
CA SER A 231 7.49 18.56 -5.84
C SER A 231 6.14 18.03 -6.29
N ASP A 232 5.46 18.76 -7.17
CA ASP A 232 4.20 18.30 -7.74
C ASP A 232 4.46 17.00 -8.53
N PRO A 233 3.83 15.86 -8.20
CA PRO A 233 4.01 14.62 -8.94
C PRO A 233 3.46 14.70 -10.38
N LEU A 234 2.75 15.78 -10.74
CA LEU A 234 2.14 16.01 -12.05
C LEU A 234 1.29 14.81 -12.48
N PHE A 235 0.31 14.47 -11.65
CA PHE A 235 -0.69 13.47 -12.02
C PHE A 235 -1.53 13.94 -13.22
N THR A 236 -1.97 13.01 -14.05
CA THR A 236 -2.85 13.28 -15.20
C THR A 236 -4.13 13.97 -14.74
N ASN A 237 -4.78 13.46 -13.67
CA ASN A 237 -5.95 14.10 -13.05
C ASN A 237 -6.20 13.57 -11.62
N ALA A 238 -5.48 14.09 -10.63
CA ALA A 238 -5.63 13.68 -9.23
C ALA A 238 -7.08 13.85 -8.70
N ALA A 239 -7.73 14.97 -9.03
CA ALA A 239 -9.11 15.24 -8.62
C ALA A 239 -10.14 14.27 -9.23
N GLY A 240 -9.80 13.67 -10.38
CA GLY A 240 -10.55 12.58 -11.01
C GLY A 240 -10.14 11.18 -10.56
N ASN A 241 -9.25 11.05 -9.57
CA ASN A 241 -8.64 9.80 -9.11
C ASN A 241 -7.81 9.07 -10.20
N ASP A 242 -7.23 9.84 -11.13
CA ASP A 242 -6.25 9.38 -12.09
C ASP A 242 -4.86 9.84 -11.65
N PHE A 243 -4.13 8.90 -11.02
CA PHE A 243 -2.81 9.11 -10.46
C PHE A 243 -1.68 8.64 -11.39
N THR A 244 -1.96 8.53 -12.70
CA THR A 244 -0.90 8.29 -13.69
C THR A 244 -0.02 9.52 -13.84
N LEU A 245 1.28 9.34 -14.08
CA LEU A 245 2.24 10.44 -14.16
C LEU A 245 2.25 11.08 -15.55
N GLN A 246 2.35 12.42 -15.62
CA GLN A 246 2.63 13.15 -16.85
C GLN A 246 4.13 13.09 -17.21
N SER A 247 4.46 13.36 -18.48
CA SER A 247 5.82 13.19 -19.04
C SER A 247 6.93 13.99 -18.36
N SER A 248 6.59 15.08 -17.68
CA SER A 248 7.55 15.93 -16.97
C SER A 248 7.52 15.73 -15.47
N SER A 249 6.86 14.68 -14.99
CA SER A 249 6.76 14.38 -13.56
C SER A 249 8.14 14.19 -12.92
N PRO A 250 8.41 14.82 -11.77
CA PRO A 250 9.64 14.60 -11.02
C PRO A 250 9.71 13.22 -10.36
N ALA A 251 8.59 12.49 -10.29
CA ALA A 251 8.53 11.14 -9.74
C ALA A 251 9.06 10.07 -10.71
N ILE A 252 9.28 10.41 -11.98
CA ILE A 252 9.80 9.49 -13.00
C ILE A 252 11.29 9.24 -12.77
N ASN A 253 11.70 7.96 -12.70
CA ASN A 253 13.07 7.52 -12.42
C ASN A 253 13.70 8.07 -11.12
N ALA A 254 12.90 8.53 -10.16
CA ALA A 254 13.39 9.13 -8.92
C ALA A 254 13.36 8.16 -7.73
N GLY A 255 12.70 7.02 -7.87
CA GLY A 255 12.60 5.97 -6.86
C GLY A 255 13.87 5.13 -6.78
N VAL A 256 14.06 4.52 -5.63
CA VAL A 256 15.14 3.54 -5.40
C VAL A 256 14.66 2.14 -5.78
N ASP A 257 15.55 1.31 -6.33
CA ASP A 257 15.30 -0.12 -6.52
C ASP A 257 15.18 -0.81 -5.16
N LEU A 258 14.04 -1.47 -4.93
CA LEU A 258 13.72 -2.17 -3.67
C LEU A 258 13.84 -3.69 -3.79
N GLY A 259 14.27 -4.18 -4.95
CA GLY A 259 14.49 -5.58 -5.29
C GLY A 259 13.34 -6.22 -6.06
N ALA A 260 13.66 -7.30 -6.78
CA ALA A 260 12.76 -8.03 -7.68
C ALA A 260 11.46 -8.58 -7.05
N THR A 261 11.34 -8.61 -5.72
CA THR A 261 10.05 -8.95 -5.07
C THR A 261 9.01 -7.85 -5.24
N TYR A 262 9.46 -6.61 -5.51
CA TYR A 262 8.62 -5.41 -5.53
C TYR A 262 8.67 -4.68 -6.87
N ASP A 263 9.16 -5.29 -7.96
CA ASP A 263 9.32 -4.64 -9.27
C ASP A 263 8.01 -4.53 -10.09
N ASP A 264 6.95 -5.23 -9.68
CA ASP A 264 5.63 -5.35 -10.33
C ASP A 264 4.71 -4.10 -10.19
N ALA A 265 5.12 -2.98 -10.80
CA ALA A 265 4.40 -1.70 -10.75
C ALA A 265 3.20 -1.62 -11.71
N ILE A 266 2.23 -0.73 -11.42
CA ILE A 266 0.96 -0.65 -12.16
C ILE A 266 1.12 0.08 -13.49
N MET A 267 0.53 -0.45 -14.55
CA MET A 267 0.46 0.22 -15.85
C MET A 267 -0.66 1.30 -15.90
N PRO A 268 -0.43 2.47 -16.54
CA PRO A 268 -1.42 3.56 -16.67
C PRO A 268 -2.77 3.24 -17.34
N GLY A 269 -2.93 2.05 -17.94
CA GLY A 269 -4.20 1.58 -18.51
C GLY A 269 -5.01 0.68 -17.58
N SER A 270 -4.53 0.46 -16.36
CA SER A 270 -5.16 -0.46 -15.41
C SER A 270 -6.52 0.04 -14.93
N SER A 271 -7.47 -0.87 -14.80
CA SER A 271 -8.77 -0.59 -14.20
C SER A 271 -9.15 -1.65 -13.19
N TRP A 272 -9.67 -1.21 -12.05
CA TRP A 272 -10.06 -2.09 -10.96
C TRP A 272 -11.54 -2.49 -11.08
N PRO A 273 -11.90 -3.68 -10.56
CA PRO A 273 -10.97 -4.71 -10.10
C PRO A 273 -10.45 -5.60 -11.24
N SER A 274 -11.11 -5.62 -12.40
CA SER A 274 -10.98 -6.71 -13.38
C SER A 274 -9.82 -6.63 -14.38
N SER A 275 -9.15 -5.49 -14.51
CA SER A 275 -8.11 -5.28 -15.53
C SER A 275 -6.90 -4.51 -14.99
N VAL A 276 -6.37 -4.95 -13.85
CA VAL A 276 -5.08 -4.46 -13.34
C VAL A 276 -3.97 -5.17 -14.12
N THR A 277 -3.08 -4.39 -14.73
CA THR A 277 -1.92 -4.89 -15.47
C THR A 277 -0.66 -4.30 -14.89
N THR A 278 0.40 -5.09 -14.85
CA THR A 278 1.69 -4.68 -14.29
C THR A 278 2.77 -4.66 -15.35
N ALA A 279 3.86 -3.98 -15.02
CA ALA A 279 5.11 -4.15 -15.69
C ALA A 279 6.22 -4.20 -14.64
N ASP A 280 7.20 -5.06 -14.91
CA ASP A 280 8.51 -4.99 -14.29
C ASP A 280 9.12 -3.61 -14.57
N GLN A 281 9.32 -2.84 -13.50
CA GLN A 281 9.87 -1.50 -13.57
C GLN A 281 11.39 -1.45 -13.71
N ASP A 282 12.11 -2.56 -13.48
CA ASP A 282 13.55 -2.65 -13.81
C ASP A 282 13.75 -2.52 -15.33
N LEU A 283 12.70 -2.82 -16.09
CA LEU A 283 12.64 -2.66 -17.55
C LEU A 283 12.07 -1.30 -17.97
N ARG A 284 11.86 -0.37 -17.02
CA ARG A 284 11.30 0.96 -17.24
C ARG A 284 12.30 2.04 -16.83
N GLY A 285 12.72 2.81 -17.82
CA GLY A 285 13.56 3.99 -17.58
C GLY A 285 14.95 3.66 -17.01
N SER A 286 15.49 4.59 -16.22
CA SER A 286 16.82 4.50 -15.59
C SER A 286 16.76 4.30 -14.07
N GLY A 287 15.57 4.26 -13.50
CA GLY A 287 15.31 4.08 -12.08
C GLY A 287 13.82 3.82 -11.87
N TRP A 288 13.45 3.42 -10.66
CA TRP A 288 12.05 3.17 -10.33
C TRP A 288 11.26 4.47 -10.34
N GLU A 289 9.96 4.38 -10.65
CA GLU A 289 9.05 5.50 -10.38
C GLU A 289 8.80 5.63 -8.88
N ILE A 290 8.67 6.86 -8.38
CA ILE A 290 8.00 7.10 -7.08
C ILE A 290 6.50 7.05 -7.33
N GLY A 291 5.77 6.34 -6.45
CA GLY A 291 4.34 6.09 -6.55
C GLY A 291 4.01 4.74 -7.16
N ALA A 292 2.72 4.55 -7.43
CA ALA A 292 2.17 3.22 -7.73
C ALA A 292 2.21 2.85 -9.22
N TYR A 293 2.36 3.83 -10.11
CA TYR A 293 2.31 3.63 -11.55
C TYR A 293 3.70 3.75 -12.16
N VAL A 294 4.00 2.87 -13.13
CA VAL A 294 5.12 3.12 -14.05
C VAL A 294 4.79 4.26 -15.00
N TYR A 295 5.81 4.98 -15.44
CA TYR A 295 5.67 5.87 -16.58
C TYR A 295 6.03 5.12 -17.87
N PRO A 296 5.14 5.10 -18.89
CA PRO A 296 5.33 4.27 -20.06
C PRO A 296 6.38 4.91 -20.99
N VAL A 297 7.65 4.58 -20.76
CA VAL A 297 8.71 4.79 -21.75
C VAL A 297 8.78 3.59 -22.71
N PRO A 298 9.18 3.80 -23.98
CA PRO A 298 9.48 2.69 -24.88
C PRO A 298 10.49 1.73 -24.23
N GLN A 299 10.21 0.43 -24.22
CA GLN A 299 11.17 -0.56 -23.74
C GLN A 299 12.43 -0.49 -24.62
N ALA A 300 13.61 -0.46 -24.00
CA ALA A 300 14.83 -0.77 -24.71
C ALA A 300 14.68 -2.21 -25.27
N PRO A 301 14.99 -2.49 -26.55
CA PRO A 301 14.90 -3.83 -27.09
C PRO A 301 15.76 -4.79 -26.27
N THR A 302 15.17 -5.85 -25.75
CA THR A 302 15.93 -6.97 -25.22
C THR A 302 16.57 -7.71 -26.39
N ILE A 303 17.85 -7.41 -26.67
CA ILE A 303 18.65 -8.28 -27.51
C ILE A 303 18.88 -9.55 -26.69
N GLY A 304 18.08 -10.58 -26.95
CA GLY A 304 18.32 -11.89 -26.35
C GLY A 304 19.78 -12.28 -26.56
N THR A 305 20.44 -12.75 -25.49
CA THR A 305 21.76 -13.36 -25.61
C THR A 305 21.66 -14.44 -26.68
N PRO A 306 22.45 -14.38 -27.78
CA PRO A 306 22.45 -15.44 -28.77
C PRO A 306 22.71 -16.75 -28.05
N SER A 307 21.80 -17.71 -28.17
CA SER A 307 22.08 -19.07 -27.73
C SER A 307 23.31 -19.52 -28.50
N ALA A 308 24.37 -19.88 -27.78
CA ALA A 308 25.56 -20.44 -28.40
C ALA A 308 25.11 -21.65 -29.23
N LEU A 309 25.31 -21.58 -30.55
CA LEU A 309 25.13 -22.73 -31.41
C LEU A 309 26.09 -23.81 -30.93
N SER A 310 25.55 -24.98 -30.56
CA SER A 310 26.35 -26.18 -30.29
C SER A 310 27.31 -26.43 -31.47
N PRO A 311 28.60 -26.72 -31.24
CA PRO A 311 29.56 -27.02 -32.31
C PRO A 311 29.24 -28.31 -33.12
N SER A 312 28.16 -29.02 -32.83
CA SER A 312 27.91 -30.34 -33.42
C SER A 312 27.04 -30.28 -34.68
N SER A 313 27.55 -29.72 -35.78
CA SER A 313 27.21 -30.16 -37.15
C SER A 313 28.04 -29.42 -38.22
N ILE A 314 29.35 -29.70 -38.27
CA ILE A 314 30.06 -29.68 -39.55
C ILE A 314 30.32 -31.14 -39.88
N ARG A 315 29.53 -31.71 -40.80
CA ARG A 315 29.91 -32.93 -41.50
C ARG A 315 30.56 -32.49 -42.82
N TRP A 316 31.84 -32.85 -42.97
CA TRP A 316 32.50 -32.91 -44.26
C TRP A 316 31.96 -34.13 -45.04
#